data_AF-A0AB37KMG4-F1
#
_entry.id   AF-A0AB37KMG4-F1
#
_cell.length_a   1.000
_cell.length_b   1.000
_cell.length_c   1.000
_cell.angle_alpha   90.00
_cell.angle_beta   90.00
_cell.angle_gamma   90.00
#
_symmetry.space_group_name_H-M   'P 1'
#
loop_
_entity.id
_entity.type
_entity.pdbx_description
1 polymer ?
#
loop_
_entity_poly.entity_id
_entity_poly.type
_entity_poly.pdbx_seq_one_letter_code
_entity_poly.pdbx_strand_id
1 'polypeptide(L)'
;MKKSNLITGIIYIFIGAVCLYSALTTETKLDGLLFGFAGAGIVPGIAFVMKYFYWNHPDHKREFTEKLENQHIEQHDELKNKLANQSARYIFIINIMIISASTVIFSILGSLEVLENTKVMVFYLAAFLIFQIVSFNIIYQHLLKKH
;
A
#
# COMPACT_ATOMS: atom_id res chain seq x y z
N MET A 1 -0.90 20.54 3.28
CA MET A 1 -0.52 19.18 3.75
C MET A 1 0.43 19.28 4.95
N LYS A 2 0.35 18.36 5.93
CA LYS A 2 1.27 18.36 7.09
C LYS A 2 2.70 18.04 6.64
N LYS A 3 3.70 18.71 7.23
CA LYS A 3 5.14 18.45 6.98
C LYS A 3 5.52 16.98 7.24
N SER A 4 4.80 16.29 8.13
CA SER A 4 4.96 14.86 8.39
C SER A 4 4.86 14.00 7.12
N ASN A 5 4.02 14.35 6.14
CA ASN A 5 3.83 13.53 4.94
C ASN A 5 5.06 13.58 4.02
N LEU A 6 5.79 14.70 4.00
CA LEU A 6 7.06 14.82 3.29
C LEU A 6 8.14 13.97 3.95
N ILE A 7 8.22 14.01 5.29
CA ILE A 7 9.16 13.19 6.07
C ILE A 7 8.90 11.70 5.82
N THR A 8 7.64 11.26 5.82
CA THR A 8 7.28 9.87 5.49
C THR A 8 7.76 9.50 4.09
N GLY A 9 7.55 10.34 3.08
CA GLY A 9 8.02 10.08 1.72
C GLY A 9 9.54 9.92 1.64
N ILE A 10 10.30 10.79 2.33
CA ILE A 10 11.77 10.72 2.37
C ILE A 10 12.25 9.43 3.04
N ILE A 11 11.62 9.03 4.16
CA ILE A 11 11.96 7.77 4.86
C ILE A 11 11.73 6.56 3.95
N TYR A 12 10.61 6.54 3.21
CA TYR A 12 10.32 5.47 2.25
C TYR A 12 11.37 5.37 1.13
N ILE A 13 11.79 6.50 0.58
CA ILE A 13 12.86 6.54 -0.44
C ILE A 13 14.18 6.05 0.17
N PHE A 14 14.52 6.48 1.38
CA PHE A 14 15.77 6.09 2.04
C PHE A 14 15.83 4.59 2.30
N ILE A 15 14.76 4.00 2.85
CA ILE A 15 14.66 2.55 3.08
C ILE A 15 14.79 1.80 1.74
N GLY A 16 14.08 2.25 0.70
CA GLY A 16 14.16 1.63 -0.62
C GLY A 16 15.56 1.73 -1.25
N ALA A 17 16.25 2.84 -1.06
CA ALA A 17 17.63 3.04 -1.53
C ALA A 17 18.63 2.12 -0.81
N VAL A 18 18.47 1.93 0.50
CA VAL A 18 19.29 0.97 1.27
C VAL A 18 19.05 -0.46 0.78
N CYS A 19 17.79 -0.86 0.55
CA CYS A 19 17.47 -2.17 -0.03
C CYS A 19 18.10 -2.36 -1.42
N LEU A 20 18.04 -1.34 -2.27
CA LEU A 20 18.61 -1.38 -3.62
C LEU A 20 20.14 -1.49 -3.58
N TYR A 21 20.79 -0.70 -2.72
CA TYR A 21 22.23 -0.76 -2.53
C TYR A 21 22.68 -2.15 -2.06
N SER A 22 21.98 -2.73 -1.08
CA SER A 22 22.26 -4.07 -0.59
C SER A 22 22.08 -5.14 -1.68
N ALA A 23 21.05 -5.02 -2.52
CA ALA A 23 20.80 -5.94 -3.65
C ALA A 23 21.87 -5.86 -4.74
N LEU A 24 22.46 -4.68 -4.97
CA LEU A 24 23.52 -4.50 -5.98
C LEU A 24 24.91 -4.92 -5.48
N THR A 25 25.13 -4.84 -4.16
CA THR A 25 26.45 -5.11 -3.57
C THR A 25 26.60 -6.56 -3.11
N THR A 26 25.49 -7.24 -2.84
CA THR A 26 25.49 -8.59 -2.28
C THR A 26 24.87 -9.53 -3.30
N GLU A 27 25.60 -10.55 -3.77
CA GLU A 27 25.02 -11.64 -4.58
C GLU A 27 24.36 -12.66 -3.63
N THR A 28 23.12 -12.42 -3.23
CA THR A 28 22.39 -13.32 -2.32
C THR A 28 21.20 -13.98 -3.00
N LYS A 29 20.79 -15.14 -2.47
CA LYS A 29 19.54 -15.80 -2.87
C LYS A 29 18.28 -14.96 -2.57
N LEU A 30 18.42 -13.79 -1.93
CA LEU A 30 17.34 -12.87 -1.55
C LEU A 30 17.31 -11.60 -2.42
N ASP A 31 18.17 -11.47 -3.43
CA ASP A 31 18.26 -10.24 -4.23
C ASP A 31 16.93 -9.88 -4.88
N GLY A 32 16.17 -10.88 -5.35
CA GLY A 32 14.82 -10.67 -5.88
C GLY A 32 13.85 -10.02 -4.89
N LEU A 33 13.93 -10.38 -3.59
CA LEU A 33 13.14 -9.74 -2.53
C LEU A 33 13.63 -8.33 -2.24
N LEU A 34 14.95 -8.11 -2.22
CA LEU A 34 15.53 -6.79 -1.97
C LEU A 34 15.18 -5.80 -3.09
N PHE A 35 15.21 -6.23 -4.35
CA PHE A 35 14.72 -5.43 -5.48
C PHE A 35 13.21 -5.15 -5.37
N GLY A 36 12.42 -6.12 -4.91
CA GLY A 36 10.99 -5.93 -4.63
C GLY A 36 10.74 -4.86 -3.57
N PHE A 37 11.45 -4.91 -2.44
CA PHE A 37 11.36 -3.90 -1.38
C PHE A 37 11.89 -2.53 -1.81
N ALA A 38 12.96 -2.49 -2.61
CA ALA A 38 13.47 -1.26 -3.18
C ALA A 38 12.42 -0.55 -4.03
N GLY A 39 11.77 -1.28 -4.94
CA GLY A 39 10.68 -0.74 -5.76
C GLY A 39 9.49 -0.27 -4.91
N ALA A 40 9.08 -1.09 -3.94
CA ALA A 40 7.98 -0.78 -3.03
C ALA A 40 8.27 0.39 -2.08
N GLY A 41 9.54 0.73 -1.81
CA GLY A 41 9.93 1.90 -1.03
C GLY A 41 10.01 3.17 -1.88
N ILE A 42 10.76 3.10 -2.99
CA ILE A 42 11.12 4.27 -3.80
C ILE A 42 9.88 4.83 -4.52
N VAL A 43 9.10 3.99 -5.20
CA VAL A 43 7.97 4.45 -6.03
C VAL A 43 6.91 5.21 -5.21
N PRO A 44 6.33 4.66 -4.14
CA PRO A 44 5.37 5.41 -3.33
C PRO A 44 6.04 6.56 -2.57
N GLY A 45 7.30 6.43 -2.17
CA GLY A 45 8.06 7.51 -1.54
C GLY A 45 8.14 8.77 -2.43
N ILE A 46 8.49 8.59 -3.71
CA ILE A 46 8.48 9.65 -4.72
C ILE A 46 7.08 10.23 -4.89
N ALA A 47 6.05 9.38 -5.01
CA ALA A 47 4.67 9.83 -5.16
C ALA A 47 4.20 10.68 -3.97
N PHE A 48 4.59 10.33 -2.73
CA PHE A 48 4.27 11.14 -1.54
C PHE A 48 4.95 12.51 -1.58
N VAL A 49 6.21 12.57 -2.01
CA VAL A 49 6.96 13.83 -2.14
C VAL A 49 6.34 14.71 -3.23
N MET A 50 6.07 14.17 -4.42
CA MET A 50 5.40 14.90 -5.51
C MET A 50 4.03 15.42 -5.08
N LYS A 51 3.23 14.57 -4.41
CA LYS A 51 1.93 14.95 -3.88
C LYS A 51 2.07 16.06 -2.84
N TYR A 52 3.08 16.03 -1.98
CA TYR A 52 3.32 17.11 -1.03
C TYR A 52 3.55 18.45 -1.73
N PHE A 53 4.43 18.49 -2.73
CA PHE A 53 4.69 19.73 -3.48
C PHE A 53 3.47 20.22 -4.25
N TYR A 54 2.76 19.33 -4.93
CA TYR A 54 1.54 19.65 -5.67
C TYR A 54 0.49 20.36 -4.80
N TRP A 55 0.18 19.78 -3.63
CA TRP A 55 -0.85 20.31 -2.72
C TRP A 55 -0.37 21.49 -1.85
N ASN A 56 0.92 21.78 -1.83
CA ASN A 56 1.46 22.93 -1.10
C ASN A 56 1.65 24.16 -2.00
N HIS A 57 1.45 24.01 -3.32
CA HIS A 57 1.46 25.11 -4.28
C HIS A 57 0.27 26.07 -4.04
N PRO A 58 0.48 27.41 -4.09
CA PRO A 58 -0.53 28.40 -3.72
C PRO A 58 -1.84 28.31 -4.52
N ASP A 59 -1.79 27.89 -5.80
CA ASP A 59 -3.00 27.72 -6.64
C ASP A 59 -3.99 26.67 -6.10
N HIS A 60 -3.50 25.54 -5.60
CA HIS A 60 -4.35 24.40 -5.18
C HIS A 60 -4.78 24.46 -3.71
N LYS A 61 -4.35 25.52 -3.00
CA LYS A 61 -4.57 25.65 -1.56
C LYS A 61 -6.03 25.98 -1.23
N ARG A 62 -6.74 26.70 -2.11
CA ARG A 62 -8.18 26.97 -1.97
C ARG A 62 -8.99 25.69 -2.19
N GLU A 63 -8.75 24.97 -3.28
CA GLU A 63 -9.43 23.68 -3.57
C GLU A 63 -9.19 22.61 -2.49
N PHE A 64 -7.98 22.55 -1.90
CA PHE A 64 -7.69 21.61 -0.82
C PHE A 64 -8.49 21.91 0.44
N THR A 65 -8.65 23.19 0.78
CA THR A 65 -9.41 23.63 1.96
C THR A 65 -10.90 23.35 1.76
N GLU A 66 -11.43 23.68 0.58
CA GLU A 66 -12.84 23.49 0.23
C GLU A 66 -13.23 22.00 0.19
N LYS A 67 -12.35 21.13 -0.32
CA LYS A 67 -12.53 19.65 -0.24
C LYS A 67 -12.52 19.13 1.19
N LEU A 68 -11.70 19.71 2.07
CA LEU A 68 -11.60 19.30 3.47
C LEU A 68 -12.88 19.68 4.25
N GLU A 69 -13.42 20.87 3.97
CA GLU A 69 -14.64 21.40 4.59
C GLU A 69 -15.87 20.59 4.16
N ASN A 70 -16.02 20.30 2.86
CA ASN A 70 -17.10 19.46 2.36
C ASN A 70 -17.06 18.04 2.95
N GLN A 71 -15.87 17.43 3.07
CA GLN A 71 -15.71 16.13 3.72
C GLN A 71 -16.10 16.17 5.20
N HIS A 72 -15.87 17.27 5.90
CA HIS A 72 -16.22 17.41 7.32
C HIS A 72 -17.73 17.54 7.52
N ILE A 73 -18.42 18.28 6.64
CA ILE A 73 -19.88 18.43 6.66
C ILE A 73 -20.57 17.09 6.35
N GLU A 74 -20.11 16.38 5.32
CA GLU A 74 -20.66 15.09 4.87
C GLU A 74 -20.36 13.93 5.86
N GLN A 75 -19.35 14.08 6.73
CA GLN A 75 -19.04 13.09 7.77
C GLN A 75 -19.99 13.12 8.97
N HIS A 76 -20.67 14.23 9.24
CA HIS A 76 -21.50 14.37 10.44
C HIS A 76 -22.86 13.66 10.34
N ASP A 77 -23.40 13.44 9.13
CA ASP A 77 -24.73 12.85 8.94
C ASP A 77 -24.76 11.31 8.78
N GLU A 78 -23.63 10.63 8.55
CA GLU A 78 -23.61 9.21 8.15
C GLU A 78 -23.04 8.21 9.18
N LEU A 79 -22.96 8.59 10.45
CA LEU A 79 -22.14 7.87 11.44
C LEU A 79 -22.44 6.35 11.57
N LYS A 80 -23.71 5.94 11.47
CA LYS A 80 -24.12 4.55 11.74
C LYS A 80 -23.90 3.60 10.54
N ASN A 81 -24.08 4.07 9.31
CA ASN A 81 -23.82 3.28 8.10
C ASN A 81 -22.31 3.20 7.76
N LYS A 82 -21.52 4.22 8.15
CA LYS A 82 -20.06 4.21 7.96
C LYS A 82 -19.35 3.14 8.78
N LEU A 83 -19.81 2.82 9.99
CA LEU A 83 -19.10 1.89 10.90
C LEU A 83 -18.96 0.47 10.34
N ALA A 84 -20.01 -0.09 9.72
CA ALA A 84 -19.95 -1.43 9.13
C ALA A 84 -19.10 -1.45 7.84
N ASN A 85 -19.17 -0.39 7.03
CA ASN A 85 -18.33 -0.28 5.84
C ASN A 85 -16.86 -0.04 6.20
N GLN A 86 -16.63 0.65 7.32
CA GLN A 86 -15.31 0.91 7.87
C GLN A 86 -14.70 -0.35 8.51
N SER A 87 -15.49 -1.18 9.21
CA SER A 87 -15.02 -2.46 9.73
C SER A 87 -14.65 -3.42 8.59
N ALA A 88 -15.44 -3.48 7.51
CA ALA A 88 -15.11 -4.25 6.31
C ALA A 88 -13.79 -3.78 5.68
N ARG A 89 -13.55 -2.46 5.60
CA ARG A 89 -12.27 -1.89 5.14
C ARG A 89 -11.10 -2.27 6.04
N TYR A 90 -11.25 -2.20 7.36
CA TYR A 90 -10.16 -2.59 8.28
C TYR A 90 -9.83 -4.09 8.18
N ILE A 91 -10.85 -4.96 8.14
CA ILE A 91 -10.66 -6.41 7.95
C ILE A 91 -9.94 -6.68 6.62
N PHE A 92 -10.34 -5.99 5.57
CA PHE A 92 -9.70 -6.11 4.25
C PHE A 92 -8.22 -5.69 4.28
N ILE A 93 -7.90 -4.56 4.91
CA ILE A 93 -6.52 -4.09 5.07
C ILE A 93 -5.69 -5.09 5.88
N ILE A 94 -6.24 -5.62 6.98
CA ILE A 94 -5.58 -6.64 7.81
C ILE A 94 -5.31 -7.91 6.99
N ASN A 95 -6.28 -8.38 6.20
CA ASN A 95 -6.10 -9.56 5.34
C ASN A 95 -4.99 -9.35 4.30
N ILE A 96 -4.94 -8.19 3.64
CA ILE A 96 -3.86 -7.87 2.70
C ILE A 96 -2.51 -7.88 3.42
N MET A 97 -2.42 -7.31 4.62
CA MET A 97 -1.18 -7.32 5.40
C MET A 97 -0.74 -8.74 5.75
N ILE A 98 -1.66 -9.60 6.19
CA ILE A 98 -1.37 -11.01 6.52
C ILE A 98 -0.86 -11.75 5.28
N ILE A 99 -1.56 -11.66 4.16
CA ILE A 99 -1.17 -12.35 2.91
C ILE A 99 0.19 -11.84 2.39
N SER A 100 0.41 -10.54 2.46
CA SER A 100 1.70 -9.93 2.07
C SER A 100 2.84 -10.45 2.95
N ALA A 101 2.64 -10.49 4.28
CA ALA A 101 3.64 -11.02 5.20
C ALA A 101 3.90 -12.51 4.97
N SER A 102 2.84 -13.31 4.78
CA SER A 102 2.98 -14.74 4.43
C SER A 102 3.76 -14.94 3.14
N THR A 103 3.50 -14.12 2.11
CA THR A 103 4.21 -14.20 0.82
C THR A 103 5.70 -13.97 0.99
N VAL A 104 6.10 -12.98 1.81
CA VAL A 104 7.52 -12.72 2.14
C VAL A 104 8.13 -13.91 2.88
N ILE A 105 7.45 -14.45 3.90
CA ILE A 105 7.94 -15.59 4.68
C ILE A 105 8.18 -16.81 3.77
N PHE A 106 7.21 -17.15 2.91
CA PHE A 106 7.36 -18.24 1.96
C PHE A 106 8.46 -17.96 0.95
N SER A 107 8.59 -16.72 0.46
CA SER A 107 9.69 -16.37 -0.43
C SER A 107 11.07 -16.57 0.21
N ILE A 108 11.23 -16.25 1.50
CA ILE A 108 12.48 -16.49 2.25
C ILE A 108 12.71 -17.99 2.44
N LEU A 109 11.69 -18.75 2.86
CA LEU A 109 11.78 -20.20 3.05
C LEU A 109 12.15 -20.93 1.74
N GLY A 110 11.61 -20.46 0.61
CA GLY A 110 11.94 -20.98 -0.71
C GLY A 110 13.37 -20.64 -1.14
N SER A 111 13.86 -19.43 -0.88
CA SER A 111 15.25 -19.04 -1.15
C SER A 111 16.26 -19.80 -0.28
N LEU A 112 15.86 -20.22 0.92
CA LEU A 112 16.66 -21.05 1.82
C LEU A 112 16.57 -22.55 1.53
N GLU A 113 15.81 -22.96 0.50
CA GLU A 113 15.61 -24.37 0.12
C GLU A 113 15.05 -25.25 1.25
N VAL A 114 14.39 -24.65 2.25
CA VAL A 114 13.79 -25.37 3.39
C VAL A 114 12.52 -26.12 2.98
N LEU A 115 11.79 -25.60 1.98
CA LEU A 115 10.56 -26.17 1.45
C LEU A 115 10.67 -26.35 -0.06
N GLU A 116 10.25 -27.51 -0.56
CA GLU A 116 10.08 -27.73 -1.99
C GLU A 116 8.81 -27.04 -2.50
N ASN A 117 8.79 -26.68 -3.79
CA ASN A 117 7.63 -26.10 -4.48
C ASN A 117 7.12 -24.74 -3.93
N THR A 118 7.91 -24.02 -3.13
CA THR A 118 7.48 -22.74 -2.55
C THR A 118 7.13 -21.68 -3.62
N LYS A 119 7.72 -21.77 -4.81
CA LYS A 119 7.39 -20.90 -5.95
C LYS A 119 5.91 -20.96 -6.34
N VAL A 120 5.32 -22.17 -6.33
CA VAL A 120 3.89 -22.36 -6.64
C VAL A 120 3.02 -21.72 -5.57
N MET A 121 3.43 -21.84 -4.30
CA MET A 121 2.73 -21.25 -3.16
C MET A 121 2.77 -19.73 -3.19
N VAL A 122 3.94 -19.14 -3.48
CA VAL A 122 4.10 -17.69 -3.65
C VAL A 122 3.24 -17.18 -4.80
N PHE A 123 3.21 -17.89 -5.94
CA PHE A 123 2.38 -17.52 -7.08
C PHE A 123 0.88 -17.58 -6.76
N TYR A 124 0.46 -18.62 -6.03
CA TYR A 124 -0.93 -18.75 -5.57
C TYR A 124 -1.32 -17.59 -4.63
N LEU A 125 -0.48 -17.26 -3.64
CA LEU A 125 -0.73 -16.16 -2.71
C LEU A 125 -0.79 -14.81 -3.42
N ALA A 126 0.09 -14.57 -4.41
CA ALA A 126 0.09 -13.37 -5.22
C ALA A 126 -1.20 -13.25 -6.06
N ALA A 127 -1.61 -14.35 -6.71
CA ALA A 127 -2.87 -14.39 -7.47
C ALA A 127 -4.09 -14.15 -6.55
N PHE A 128 -4.07 -14.73 -5.36
CA PHE A 128 -5.13 -14.55 -4.37
C PHE A 128 -5.21 -13.10 -3.86
N LEU A 129 -4.07 -12.43 -3.67
CA LEU A 129 -4.02 -11.01 -3.30
C LEU A 129 -4.66 -10.14 -4.39
N ILE A 130 -4.34 -10.37 -5.66
CA ILE A 130 -4.95 -9.65 -6.79
C ILE A 130 -6.47 -9.89 -6.81
N PHE A 131 -6.88 -11.15 -6.66
CA PHE A 131 -8.30 -11.52 -6.62
C PHE A 131 -9.07 -10.79 -5.50
N GLN A 132 -8.49 -10.67 -4.31
CA GLN A 132 -9.09 -9.93 -3.20
C GLN A 132 -9.27 -8.44 -3.52
N ILE A 133 -8.26 -7.79 -4.10
CA ILE A 133 -8.32 -6.38 -4.50
C ILE A 133 -9.40 -6.15 -5.56
N VAL A 134 -9.45 -6.99 -6.59
CA VAL A 134 -10.45 -6.88 -7.66
C VAL A 134 -11.85 -7.11 -7.11
N SER A 135 -12.05 -8.18 -6.34
CA SER A 135 -13.36 -8.51 -5.75
C SER A 135 -13.88 -7.41 -4.83
N PHE A 136 -13.01 -6.84 -3.99
CA PHE A 136 -13.38 -5.73 -3.11
C PHE A 136 -13.84 -4.50 -3.91
N ASN A 137 -13.11 -4.13 -4.97
CA ASN A 137 -13.48 -3.01 -5.83
C ASN A 137 -14.82 -3.24 -6.55
N ILE A 138 -15.06 -4.45 -7.06
CA ILE A 138 -16.33 -4.81 -7.73
C ILE A 138 -17.50 -4.68 -6.75
N ILE A 139 -17.38 -5.27 -5.56
CA ILE A 139 -18.42 -5.22 -4.53
C ILE A 139 -18.66 -3.77 -4.09
N TYR A 140 -17.60 -2.99 -3.91
CA TYR A 140 -17.71 -1.57 -3.55
C TYR A 140 -18.46 -0.76 -4.60
N GLN A 141 -18.14 -0.92 -5.90
CA GLN A 141 -18.85 -0.24 -6.98
C GLN A 141 -20.31 -0.69 -7.08
N HIS A 142 -20.59 -1.97 -6.85
CA HIS A 142 -21.95 -2.49 -6.86
C HIS A 142 -22.80 -1.92 -5.72
N LEU A 143 -22.23 -1.82 -4.52
CA LEU A 143 -22.88 -1.17 -3.37
C LEU A 143 -23.08 0.33 -3.60
N LEU A 144 -22.10 1.01 -4.19
CA LEU A 144 -22.19 2.43 -4.51
C LEU A 144 -23.32 2.72 -5.52
N LYS A 145 -23.53 1.86 -6.53
CA LYS A 145 -24.64 2.04 -7.50
C LYS A 145 -26.03 1.83 -6.89
N LYS A 146 -26.11 1.22 -5.70
CA LYS A 146 -27.37 0.90 -5.03
C LYS A 146 -27.80 2.01 -4.05
N HIS A 147 -26.95 3.01 -3.79
CA HIS A 147 -27.23 4.17 -2.96
C HIS A 147 -27.06 5.44 -3.80
#